data_AF-A0A3E0PWK3-F1
#
_entry.id   AF-A0A3E0PWK3-F1
#
_cell.length_a   1.000
_cell.length_b   1.000
_cell.length_c   1.000
_cell.angle_alpha   90.00
_cell.angle_beta   90.00
_cell.angle_gamma   90.00
#
_symmetry.space_group_name_H-M   'P 1'
#
loop_
_entity.id
_entity.type
_entity.pdbx_description
1 polymer ?
#
loop_
_entity_poly.entity_id
_entity_poly.type
_entity_poly.pdbx_seq_one_letter_code
_entity_poly.pdbx_strand_id
1 'polypeptide(L)'
;MRDLTNNNFGHLIAYVIPGLTALWGASHFSPTLQSWLTTNPSDLPTVGGFLYLTLGSVTAGMIVSTVRWLIIDGVHHATGLTEPRWDFSQLARRVDAFESLIRIHYQFYQFNANMLVAIVFAYAVRKSTSPVEIAMIGWEDAAWLLAAVIFFAGSRDTLKRYYLRVDGLLGRVPDVNQR
;
A
#
# COMPACT_ATOMS: atom_id res chain seq x y z
N MET A 1 -12.40 13.81 -18.94
CA MET A 1 -11.13 13.04 -19.05
C MET A 1 -10.17 13.28 -17.89
N ARG A 2 -10.06 14.50 -17.31
CA ARG A 2 -9.22 14.75 -16.12
C ARG A 2 -9.62 13.95 -14.87
N ASP A 3 -10.92 13.73 -14.65
CA ASP A 3 -11.41 12.99 -13.47
C ASP A 3 -11.08 11.50 -13.51
N LEU A 4 -11.06 10.91 -14.71
CA LEU A 4 -10.64 9.52 -14.92
C LEU A 4 -9.14 9.37 -14.60
N THR A 5 -8.30 10.30 -15.00
CA THR A 5 -6.85 10.23 -14.75
C THR A 5 -6.51 10.38 -13.25
N ASN A 6 -7.17 11.31 -12.54
CA ASN A 6 -6.93 11.52 -11.11
C ASN A 6 -7.46 10.38 -10.24
N ASN A 7 -8.65 9.85 -10.52
CA ASN A 7 -9.17 8.71 -9.77
C ASN A 7 -8.35 7.43 -10.04
N ASN A 8 -7.90 7.22 -11.29
CA ASN A 8 -7.09 6.06 -11.64
C ASN A 8 -5.68 6.10 -11.02
N PHE A 9 -5.09 7.30 -10.86
CA PHE A 9 -3.78 7.45 -10.24
C PHE A 9 -3.75 6.91 -8.81
N GLY A 10 -4.80 7.19 -8.03
CA GLY A 10 -4.96 6.69 -6.67
C GLY A 10 -4.93 5.17 -6.60
N HIS A 11 -5.66 4.49 -7.49
CA HIS A 11 -5.67 3.02 -7.55
C HIS A 11 -4.34 2.45 -8.03
N LEU A 12 -3.67 3.12 -8.96
CA LEU A 12 -2.36 2.72 -9.46
C LEU A 12 -1.33 2.70 -8.32
N ILE A 13 -1.25 3.78 -7.55
CA ILE A 13 -0.28 3.84 -6.44
C ILE A 13 -0.72 2.94 -5.28
N ALA A 14 -2.01 2.86 -4.96
CA ALA A 14 -2.47 2.09 -3.82
C ALA A 14 -2.35 0.57 -4.05
N TYR A 15 -2.56 0.07 -5.27
CA TYR A 15 -2.67 -1.38 -5.53
C TYR A 15 -1.69 -1.90 -6.57
N VAL A 16 -1.54 -1.23 -7.71
CA VAL A 16 -0.73 -1.76 -8.83
C VAL A 16 0.75 -1.77 -8.46
N ILE A 17 1.31 -0.65 -7.99
CA ILE A 17 2.73 -0.56 -7.65
C ILE A 17 3.12 -1.54 -6.50
N PRO A 18 2.40 -1.59 -5.37
CA PRO A 18 2.71 -2.52 -4.30
C PRO A 18 2.52 -3.98 -4.73
N GLY A 19 1.49 -4.26 -5.52
CA GLY A 19 1.23 -5.60 -6.03
C GLY A 19 2.31 -6.08 -7.00
N LEU A 20 2.79 -5.21 -7.90
CA LEU A 20 3.93 -5.51 -8.76
C LEU A 20 5.19 -5.79 -7.94
N THR A 21 5.44 -5.01 -6.88
CA THR A 21 6.56 -5.21 -5.96
C THR A 21 6.47 -6.57 -5.25
N ALA A 22 5.27 -6.97 -4.83
CA ALA A 22 5.05 -8.30 -4.24
C ALA A 22 5.24 -9.43 -5.26
N LEU A 23 4.77 -9.27 -6.49
CA LEU A 23 5.03 -10.24 -7.58
C LEU A 23 6.51 -10.37 -7.89
N TRP A 24 7.24 -9.25 -7.90
CA TRP A 24 8.70 -9.25 -8.05
C TRP A 24 9.37 -10.03 -6.92
N GLY A 25 8.95 -9.84 -5.66
CA GLY A 25 9.37 -10.69 -4.56
C GLY A 25 9.09 -12.17 -4.82
N ALA A 26 7.85 -12.52 -5.14
CA ALA A 26 7.40 -13.89 -5.39
C ALA A 26 8.08 -14.56 -6.60
N SER A 27 8.62 -13.79 -7.54
CA SER A 27 9.33 -14.32 -8.71
C SER A 27 10.55 -15.16 -8.36
N HIS A 28 11.14 -14.96 -7.17
CA HIS A 28 12.24 -15.79 -6.68
C HIS A 28 11.81 -17.23 -6.35
N PHE A 29 10.51 -17.50 -6.20
CA PHE A 29 9.96 -18.85 -5.98
C PHE A 29 9.28 -19.45 -7.21
N SER A 30 8.95 -18.62 -8.22
CA SER A 30 8.16 -19.05 -9.37
C SER A 30 8.85 -18.67 -10.68
N PRO A 31 9.40 -19.66 -11.41
CA PRO A 31 9.97 -19.43 -12.75
C PRO A 31 8.96 -18.80 -13.72
N THR A 32 7.67 -19.10 -13.54
CA THR A 32 6.58 -18.49 -14.33
C THR A 32 6.50 -16.99 -14.09
N LEU A 33 6.54 -16.53 -12.84
CA LEU A 33 6.53 -15.10 -12.53
C LEU A 33 7.83 -14.43 -12.99
N GLN A 34 8.96 -15.13 -12.89
CA GLN A 34 10.23 -14.63 -13.40
C GLN A 34 10.16 -14.37 -14.92
N SER A 35 9.62 -15.32 -15.69
CA SER A 35 9.45 -15.15 -17.15
C SER A 35 8.49 -14.01 -17.54
N TRP A 36 7.57 -13.61 -16.66
CA TRP A 36 6.70 -12.45 -16.91
C TRP A 36 7.40 -11.13 -16.66
N LEU A 37 8.41 -11.11 -15.78
CA LEU A 37 9.15 -9.92 -15.37
C LEU A 37 10.44 -9.73 -16.17
N THR A 38 11.04 -10.79 -16.68
CA THR A 38 12.25 -10.75 -17.49
C THR A 38 11.88 -10.83 -18.96
N THR A 39 12.08 -9.74 -19.71
CA THR A 39 12.01 -9.76 -21.17
C THR A 39 13.34 -10.29 -21.71
N ASN A 40 13.33 -11.37 -22.50
CA ASN A 40 14.49 -11.69 -23.32
C ASN A 40 14.65 -10.58 -24.38
N PRO A 41 15.86 -10.09 -24.67
CA PRO A 41 16.08 -9.01 -25.66
C PRO A 41 15.54 -9.31 -27.06
N SER A 42 15.34 -10.60 -27.37
CA SER A 42 14.83 -11.12 -28.64
C SER A 42 13.30 -11.24 -28.72
N ASP A 43 12.58 -11.12 -27.60
CA ASP A 43 11.12 -11.26 -27.56
C ASP A 43 10.48 -9.87 -27.52
N LEU A 44 9.72 -9.51 -28.57
CA LEU A 44 8.92 -8.28 -28.54
C LEU A 44 7.93 -8.33 -27.35
N PRO A 45 7.71 -7.22 -26.63
CA PRO A 45 6.71 -7.15 -25.56
C PRO A 45 5.35 -7.62 -26.09
N THR A 46 4.84 -8.73 -25.56
CA THR A 46 3.53 -9.23 -25.97
C THR A 46 2.42 -8.46 -25.25
N VAL A 47 1.33 -8.16 -25.97
CA VAL A 47 0.12 -7.56 -25.36
C VAL A 47 -0.42 -8.45 -24.23
N GLY A 48 -0.32 -9.78 -24.39
CA GLY A 48 -0.70 -10.75 -23.37
C GLY A 48 0.13 -10.65 -22.10
N GLY A 49 1.45 -10.53 -22.20
CA GLY A 49 2.34 -10.37 -21.04
C GLY A 49 2.02 -9.13 -20.23
N PHE A 50 1.79 -7.99 -20.89
CA PHE A 50 1.34 -6.76 -20.23
C PHE A 50 0.00 -6.95 -19.51
N LEU A 51 -0.98 -7.59 -20.14
CA LEU A 51 -2.30 -7.81 -19.55
C LEU A 51 -2.22 -8.71 -18.30
N TYR A 52 -1.49 -9.83 -18.38
CA TYR A 52 -1.30 -10.74 -17.24
C TYR A 52 -0.56 -10.07 -16.10
N LEU A 53 0.51 -9.31 -16.40
CA LEU A 53 1.27 -8.60 -15.38
C LEU A 53 0.43 -7.54 -14.68
N THR A 54 -0.39 -6.80 -15.44
CA THR A 54 -1.28 -5.77 -14.89
C THR A 54 -2.35 -6.40 -13.99
N LEU A 55 -3.04 -7.43 -14.47
CA LEU A 55 -4.09 -8.11 -13.71
C LEU A 55 -3.52 -8.81 -12.46
N GLY A 56 -2.36 -9.45 -12.61
CA GLY A 56 -1.62 -10.05 -11.51
C GLY A 56 -1.22 -9.01 -10.47
N SER A 57 -0.72 -7.85 -10.90
CA SER A 57 -0.32 -6.76 -10.00
C SER A 57 -1.51 -6.20 -9.23
N VAL A 58 -2.67 -6.01 -9.88
CA VAL A 58 -3.89 -5.58 -9.17
C VAL A 58 -4.29 -6.62 -8.12
N THR A 59 -4.33 -7.90 -8.50
CA THR A 59 -4.74 -9.00 -7.61
C THR A 59 -3.80 -9.12 -6.41
N ALA A 60 -2.48 -9.13 -6.67
CA ALA A 60 -1.47 -9.14 -5.62
C ALA A 60 -1.59 -7.90 -4.72
N GLY A 61 -1.84 -6.73 -5.31
CA GLY A 61 -2.05 -5.48 -4.57
C GLY A 61 -3.24 -5.52 -3.61
N MET A 62 -4.34 -6.16 -4.01
CA MET A 62 -5.50 -6.37 -3.15
C MET A 62 -5.19 -7.32 -1.98
N ILE A 63 -4.42 -8.38 -2.22
CA ILE A 63 -3.96 -9.30 -1.16
C ILE A 63 -3.04 -8.56 -0.19
N VAL A 64 -2.04 -7.83 -0.71
CA VAL A 64 -1.14 -6.98 0.08
C VAL A 64 -1.93 -5.98 0.93
N SER A 65 -2.96 -5.35 0.36
CA SER A 65 -3.85 -4.44 1.08
C SER A 65 -4.59 -5.12 2.24
N THR A 66 -4.96 -6.39 2.08
CA THR A 66 -5.63 -7.17 3.14
C THR A 66 -4.65 -7.49 4.27
N VAL A 67 -3.43 -7.90 3.94
CA VAL A 67 -2.35 -8.14 4.91
C VAL A 67 -1.99 -6.84 5.65
N ARG A 68 -1.94 -5.72 4.94
CA ARG A 68 -1.72 -4.39 5.52
C ARG A 68 -2.78 -4.05 6.55
N TRP A 69 -4.06 -4.25 6.23
CA TRP A 69 -5.13 -4.05 7.20
C TRP A 69 -4.97 -4.93 8.45
N LEU A 70 -4.60 -6.20 8.27
CA LEU A 70 -4.42 -7.12 9.39
C LEU A 70 -3.25 -6.72 10.31
N ILE A 71 -2.13 -6.27 9.73
CA ILE A 71 -0.88 -6.05 10.47
C ILE A 71 -0.67 -4.57 10.78
N ILE A 72 -0.58 -3.73 9.74
CA ILE A 72 -0.17 -2.33 9.87
C ILE A 72 -1.24 -1.48 10.54
N ASP A 73 -2.51 -1.63 10.13
CA ASP A 73 -3.60 -0.88 10.76
C ASP A 73 -3.71 -1.27 12.25
N GLY A 74 -3.56 -2.56 12.56
CA GLY A 74 -3.47 -3.07 13.94
C GLY A 74 -2.32 -2.45 14.74
N VAL A 75 -1.11 -2.37 14.17
CA VAL A 75 0.04 -1.72 14.82
C VAL A 75 -0.19 -0.23 15.02
N HIS A 76 -0.74 0.47 14.04
CA HIS A 76 -1.07 1.90 14.16
C HIS A 76 -2.07 2.16 15.29
N HIS A 77 -3.13 1.35 15.36
CA HIS A 77 -4.14 1.48 16.40
C HIS A 77 -3.57 1.14 17.78
N ALA A 78 -2.78 0.07 17.90
CA ALA A 78 -2.11 -0.32 19.14
C ALA A 78 -1.12 0.75 19.65
N THR A 79 -0.50 1.49 18.73
CA THR A 79 0.46 2.56 19.05
C THR A 79 -0.18 3.94 19.16
N GLY A 80 -1.52 4.01 19.28
CA GLY A 80 -2.25 5.21 19.67
C GLY A 80 -2.87 6.01 18.53
N LEU A 81 -2.80 5.55 17.27
CA LEU A 81 -3.54 6.18 16.18
C LEU A 81 -4.96 5.60 16.14
N THR A 82 -5.88 6.16 16.92
CA THR A 82 -7.26 5.65 17.01
C THR A 82 -8.15 6.27 15.94
N GLU A 83 -8.96 5.45 15.27
CA GLU A 83 -9.98 5.90 14.32
C GLU A 83 -11.07 6.73 15.04
N PRO A 84 -11.31 8.00 14.63
CA PRO A 84 -12.35 8.81 15.24
C PRO A 84 -13.76 8.38 14.79
N ARG A 85 -14.76 8.55 15.66
CA ARG A 85 -16.17 8.29 15.33
C ARG A 85 -16.79 9.49 14.60
N TRP A 86 -16.65 9.53 13.27
CA TRP A 86 -17.15 10.63 12.45
C TRP A 86 -18.68 10.65 12.32
N ASP A 87 -19.24 11.86 12.21
CA ASP A 87 -20.67 12.05 11.90
C ASP A 87 -20.91 11.98 10.38
N PHE A 88 -21.21 10.78 9.89
CA PHE A 88 -21.50 10.54 8.48
C PHE A 88 -22.81 11.16 7.98
N SER A 89 -23.67 11.71 8.86
CA SER A 89 -24.85 12.46 8.41
C SER A 89 -24.48 13.71 7.60
N GLN A 90 -23.30 14.27 7.86
CA GLN A 90 -22.74 15.42 7.15
C GLN A 90 -22.11 15.05 5.80
N LEU A 91 -21.88 13.76 5.54
CA LEU A 91 -21.15 13.31 4.36
C LEU A 91 -21.81 13.78 3.07
N ALA A 92 -23.14 13.65 2.95
CA ALA A 92 -23.89 14.04 1.75
C ALA A 92 -23.71 15.53 1.38
N ARG A 93 -23.47 16.39 2.36
CA ARG A 93 -23.22 17.83 2.14
C ARG A 93 -21.76 18.16 1.84
N ARG A 94 -20.84 17.22 2.11
CA ARG A 94 -19.38 17.45 2.09
C ARG A 94 -18.63 16.42 1.24
N VAL A 95 -19.31 15.73 0.32
CA VAL A 95 -18.76 14.63 -0.50
C VAL A 95 -17.49 15.08 -1.24
N ASP A 96 -17.53 16.20 -1.96
CA ASP A 96 -16.38 16.66 -2.76
C ASP A 96 -15.12 16.91 -1.92
N ALA A 97 -15.31 17.51 -0.74
CA ALA A 97 -14.22 17.75 0.20
C ALA A 97 -13.71 16.42 0.79
N PHE A 98 -14.61 15.49 1.11
CA PHE A 98 -14.25 14.18 1.64
C PHE A 98 -13.46 13.35 0.63
N GLU A 99 -13.89 13.30 -0.62
CA GLU A 99 -13.16 12.63 -1.70
C GLU A 99 -11.77 13.25 -1.92
N SER A 100 -11.65 14.57 -1.78
CA SER A 100 -10.37 15.26 -1.89
C SER A 100 -9.41 14.85 -0.76
N LEU A 101 -9.92 14.64 0.46
CA LEU A 101 -9.13 14.11 1.57
C LEU A 101 -8.70 12.66 1.34
N ILE A 102 -9.57 11.83 0.73
CA ILE A 102 -9.21 10.47 0.33
C ILE A 102 -8.03 10.52 -0.66
N ARG A 103 -8.12 11.36 -1.70
CA ARG A 103 -7.08 11.46 -2.73
C ARG A 103 -5.73 11.94 -2.19
N ILE A 104 -5.75 12.96 -1.33
CA ILE A 104 -4.52 13.63 -0.88
C ILE A 104 -3.86 12.91 0.31
N HIS A 105 -4.62 12.23 1.16
CA HIS A 105 -4.09 11.60 2.37
C HIS A 105 -4.27 10.08 2.39
N TYR A 106 -5.49 9.60 2.14
CA TYR A 106 -5.79 8.17 2.31
C TYR A 106 -5.13 7.29 1.22
N GLN A 107 -5.11 7.73 -0.02
CA GLN A 107 -4.45 6.96 -1.10
C GLN A 107 -2.92 6.91 -0.91
N PHE A 108 -2.32 7.98 -0.40
CA PHE A 108 -0.91 7.99 -0.01
C PHE A 108 -0.65 7.12 1.21
N TYR A 109 -1.59 7.06 2.16
CA TYR A 109 -1.54 6.08 3.24
C TYR A 109 -1.53 4.65 2.69
N GLN A 110 -2.48 4.32 1.81
CA GLN A 110 -2.58 3.00 1.19
C GLN A 110 -1.30 2.62 0.44
N PHE A 111 -0.74 3.55 -0.35
CA PHE A 111 0.54 3.34 -1.03
C PHE A 111 1.66 3.02 -0.03
N ASN A 112 1.90 3.88 0.96
CA ASN A 112 3.00 3.69 1.92
C ASN A 112 2.85 2.39 2.71
N ALA A 113 1.65 2.12 3.23
CA ALA A 113 1.39 0.93 4.04
C ALA A 113 1.45 -0.36 3.21
N ASN A 114 0.92 -0.35 1.98
CA ASN A 114 0.99 -1.51 1.08
C ASN A 114 2.42 -1.74 0.59
N MET A 115 3.16 -0.67 0.27
CA MET A 115 4.58 -0.78 -0.09
C MET A 115 5.39 -1.39 1.04
N LEU A 116 5.19 -0.95 2.29
CA LEU A 116 5.83 -1.54 3.46
C LEU A 116 5.65 -3.06 3.50
N VAL A 117 4.40 -3.54 3.37
CA VAL A 117 4.12 -4.98 3.35
C VAL A 117 4.80 -5.66 2.17
N ALA A 118 4.73 -5.07 0.97
CA ALA A 118 5.31 -5.65 -0.23
C ALA A 118 6.85 -5.75 -0.16
N ILE A 119 7.54 -4.74 0.37
CA ILE A 119 9.00 -4.76 0.50
C ILE A 119 9.46 -5.71 1.61
N VAL A 120 8.73 -5.80 2.73
CA VAL A 120 9.03 -6.75 3.81
C VAL A 120 8.85 -8.18 3.30
N PHE A 121 7.79 -8.43 2.53
CA PHE A 121 7.57 -9.70 1.87
C PHE A 121 8.69 -10.04 0.88
N ALA A 122 9.02 -9.12 -0.03
CA ALA A 122 10.07 -9.33 -1.02
C ALA A 122 11.44 -9.56 -0.37
N TYR A 123 11.75 -8.82 0.69
CA TYR A 123 12.96 -9.02 1.49
C TYR A 123 13.00 -10.40 2.16
N ALA A 124 11.90 -10.81 2.80
CA ALA A 124 11.78 -12.12 3.44
C ALA A 124 11.97 -13.27 2.45
N VAL A 125 11.33 -13.16 1.27
CA VAL A 125 11.48 -14.11 0.17
C VAL A 125 12.95 -14.19 -0.27
N ARG A 126 13.59 -13.05 -0.57
CA ARG A 126 15.00 -13.01 -1.00
C ARG A 126 15.92 -13.69 0.01
N LYS A 127 15.82 -13.34 1.30
CA LYS A 127 16.63 -13.94 2.36
C LYS A 127 16.38 -15.45 2.47
N SER A 128 15.15 -15.93 2.28
CA SER A 128 14.84 -17.36 2.37
C SER A 128 15.39 -18.21 1.22
N THR A 129 15.58 -17.61 0.04
CA THR A 129 16.10 -18.33 -1.15
C THR A 129 17.64 -18.40 -1.18
N SER A 130 18.34 -17.59 -0.37
CA SER A 130 19.80 -17.51 -0.33
C SER A 130 20.36 -17.87 1.06
N PRO A 131 20.69 -19.14 1.36
CA PRO A 131 21.15 -19.59 2.68
C PRO A 131 22.40 -18.86 3.20
N VAL A 132 23.28 -18.41 2.30
CA VAL A 132 24.51 -17.67 2.63
C VAL A 132 24.21 -16.24 3.08
N GLU A 133 23.17 -15.61 2.52
CA GLU A 133 22.79 -14.23 2.85
C GLU A 133 22.05 -14.12 4.18
N ILE A 134 21.48 -15.21 4.71
CA ILE A 134 20.81 -15.21 6.02
C ILE A 134 21.81 -14.84 7.14
N ALA A 135 23.08 -15.23 7.00
CA ALA A 135 24.10 -15.05 8.02
C ALA A 135 24.84 -13.69 7.98
N MET A 136 24.77 -12.96 6.86
CA MET A 136 25.50 -11.71 6.68
C MET A 136 24.54 -10.52 6.63
N ILE A 137 24.65 -9.63 7.62
CA ILE A 137 23.98 -8.32 7.60
C ILE A 137 24.86 -7.37 6.80
N GLY A 138 24.41 -7.01 5.60
CA GLY A 138 25.11 -6.11 4.69
C GLY A 138 24.53 -4.69 4.66
N TRP A 139 25.18 -3.80 3.91
CA TRP A 139 24.64 -2.45 3.64
C TRP A 139 23.28 -2.50 2.91
N GLU A 140 23.04 -3.55 2.12
CA GLU A 140 21.77 -3.78 1.42
C GLU A 140 20.63 -4.00 2.42
N ASP A 141 20.85 -4.75 3.50
CA ASP A 141 19.84 -4.98 4.53
C ASP A 141 19.53 -3.67 5.27
N ALA A 142 20.52 -2.80 5.45
CA ALA A 142 20.30 -1.45 5.97
C ALA A 142 19.45 -0.59 5.02
N ALA A 143 19.62 -0.72 3.70
CA ALA A 143 18.80 -0.02 2.71
C ALA A 143 17.34 -0.52 2.73
N TRP A 144 17.11 -1.84 2.80
CA TRP A 144 15.77 -2.42 2.97
C TRP A 144 15.11 -1.95 4.26
N LEU A 145 15.85 -1.98 5.37
CA LEU A 145 15.36 -1.51 6.67
C LEU A 145 15.02 -0.02 6.63
N LEU A 146 15.88 0.81 6.03
CA LEU A 146 15.64 2.24 5.86
C LEU A 146 14.37 2.50 5.05
N ALA A 147 14.19 1.79 3.93
CA ALA A 147 12.97 1.89 3.13
C ALA A 147 11.71 1.49 3.94
N ALA A 148 11.79 0.41 4.73
CA ALA A 148 10.71 -0.02 5.62
C ALA A 148 10.37 1.05 6.67
N VAL A 149 11.38 1.67 7.29
CA VAL A 149 11.18 2.77 8.24
C VAL A 149 10.51 3.97 7.57
N ILE A 150 10.95 4.35 6.37
CA ILE A 150 10.37 5.47 5.62
C ILE A 150 8.90 5.20 5.30
N PHE A 151 8.57 4.01 4.76
CA PHE A 151 7.19 3.66 4.45
C PHE A 151 6.30 3.54 5.70
N PHE A 152 6.83 2.99 6.79
CA PHE A 152 6.11 2.95 8.06
C PHE A 152 5.81 4.36 8.57
N ALA A 153 6.81 5.23 8.67
CA ALA A 153 6.65 6.61 9.11
C ALA A 153 5.68 7.39 8.19
N GLY A 154 5.83 7.24 6.87
CA GLY A 154 4.96 7.86 5.87
C GLY A 154 3.51 7.39 5.99
N SER A 155 3.29 6.09 6.20
CA SER A 155 1.93 5.54 6.40
C SER A 155 1.28 6.10 7.66
N ARG A 156 2.02 6.17 8.77
CA ARG A 156 1.51 6.73 10.02
C ARG A 156 1.15 8.20 9.91
N ASP A 157 2.02 9.02 9.31
CA ASP A 157 1.81 10.47 9.17
C ASP A 157 0.61 10.77 8.26
N THR A 158 0.52 10.10 7.10
CA THR A 158 -0.58 10.29 6.15
C THR A 158 -1.93 9.87 6.72
N LEU A 159 -1.99 8.74 7.44
CA LEU A 159 -3.23 8.30 8.11
C LEU A 159 -3.64 9.27 9.23
N LYS A 160 -2.68 9.75 10.03
CA LYS A 160 -2.94 10.77 11.05
C LYS A 160 -3.51 12.04 10.46
N ARG A 161 -2.92 12.54 9.36
CA ARG A 161 -3.43 13.73 8.66
C ARG A 161 -4.82 13.49 8.07
N TYR A 162 -5.06 12.30 7.50
CA TYR A 162 -6.39 11.92 7.04
C TYR A 162 -7.41 12.02 8.18
N TYR A 163 -7.14 11.39 9.32
CA TYR A 163 -8.04 11.42 10.47
C TYR A 163 -8.31 12.83 10.98
N LEU A 164 -7.27 13.65 11.16
CA LEU A 164 -7.43 15.03 11.63
C LEU A 164 -8.25 15.89 10.66
N ARG A 165 -8.07 15.71 9.35
CA ARG A 165 -8.77 16.51 8.34
C ARG A 165 -10.21 16.05 8.15
N VAL A 166 -10.47 14.75 8.17
CA VAL A 166 -11.84 14.22 8.11
C VAL A 166 -12.59 14.59 9.38
N ASP A 167 -11.94 14.59 10.53
CA ASP A 167 -12.52 15.05 11.80
C ASP A 167 -12.96 16.52 11.72
N GLY A 168 -12.11 17.41 11.18
CA GLY A 168 -12.50 18.80 10.94
C GLY A 168 -13.59 18.97 9.87
N LEU A 169 -13.74 18.00 8.96
CA LEU A 169 -14.72 18.04 7.88
C LEU A 169 -16.09 17.48 8.32
N LEU A 170 -16.14 16.33 8.96
CA LEU A 170 -17.40 15.66 9.31
C LEU A 170 -17.81 15.93 10.76
N GLY A 171 -16.88 16.34 11.63
CA GLY A 171 -17.11 16.38 13.07
C GLY A 171 -17.15 14.98 13.69
N ARG A 172 -17.39 14.93 15.00
CA ARG A 172 -17.55 13.67 15.76
C ARG A 172 -18.99 13.49 16.23
N VAL A 173 -19.43 12.24 16.26
CA VAL A 173 -20.65 11.89 17.00
C VAL A 173 -20.35 12.02 18.50
N PRO A 174 -21.18 12.75 19.27
CA PRO A 174 -20.99 12.85 20.72
C PRO A 174 -21.08 11.48 21.39
N ASP A 175 -20.19 11.22 22.35
CA ASP A 175 -20.20 9.95 23.08
C ASP A 175 -21.50 9.79 23.86
N VAL A 176 -22.16 8.65 23.66
CA VAL A 176 -23.48 8.31 24.23
C VAL A 176 -23.47 8.27 25.77
N ASN A 177 -22.30 8.32 26.41
CA ASN A 177 -22.11 8.30 27.87
C ASN A 177 -22.12 9.69 28.54
N GLN A 178 -22.62 10.75 27.88
CA GLN A 178 -22.83 12.08 28.47
C GLN A 178 -24.32 12.47 28.57
N ARG A 179 -25.17 11.55 29.08
CA ARG A 179 -26.53 11.87 29.53
C ARG A 179 -26.78 11.31 30.92
#